data_AF-A0A7Y2L3F5-F1
#
_entry.id   AF-A0A7Y2L3F5-F1
#
_cell.length_a   1.000
_cell.length_b   1.000
_cell.length_c   1.000
_cell.angle_alpha   90.00
_cell.angle_beta   90.00
_cell.angle_gamma   90.00
#
_symmetry.space_group_name_H-M   'P 1'
#
loop_
_entity.id
_entity.type
_entity.pdbx_description
1 polymer ?
#
loop_
_entity_poly.entity_id
_entity_poly.type
_entity_poly.pdbx_seq_one_letter_code
_entity_poly.pdbx_strand_id
1 'polypeptide(L)'
;LTGIVFMSLVTVATLVYWLNPPGNPSIDMIALFSIGFLIYGPVMLIGLQALELAPKKAAGTAAGFTGLFGYLGGSVAASAAMGYLVDHFGWDGGFVLLISACLLAIAFMIPTLRHKNVASAERATDA
;
A
#
# COMPACT_ATOMS: atom_id res chain seq x y z
N LEU A 1 -10.05 2.57 8.06
CA LEU A 1 -10.88 1.61 7.32
C LEU A 1 -10.65 1.70 5.82
N THR A 2 -10.78 2.90 5.23
CA THR A 2 -10.61 3.16 3.79
C THR A 2 -9.35 2.53 3.20
N GLY A 3 -8.16 2.77 3.76
CA GLY A 3 -6.91 2.19 3.26
C GLY A 3 -6.88 0.65 3.24
N ILE A 4 -7.53 -0.02 4.20
CA ILE A 4 -7.61 -1.49 4.23
C ILE A 4 -8.53 -2.01 3.10
N VAL A 5 -9.66 -1.35 2.88
CA VAL A 5 -10.58 -1.70 1.79
C VAL A 5 -9.87 -1.57 0.44
N PHE A 6 -9.17 -0.46 0.20
CA PHE A 6 -8.38 -0.28 -1.02
C PHE A 6 -7.31 -1.37 -1.20
N MET A 7 -6.51 -1.66 -0.16
CA MET A 7 -5.47 -2.69 -0.26
C MET A 7 -6.06 -4.10 -0.45
N SER A 8 -7.21 -4.41 0.15
CA SER A 8 -7.88 -5.70 -0.07
C SER A 8 -8.36 -5.85 -1.51
N LEU A 9 -8.91 -4.79 -2.11
CA LEU A 9 -9.32 -4.79 -3.51
C LEU A 9 -8.12 -4.85 -4.48
N VAL A 10 -7.01 -4.17 -4.17
CA VAL A 10 -5.75 -4.31 -4.92
C VAL A 10 -5.26 -5.76 -4.86
N THR A 11 -5.31 -6.40 -3.70
CA THR A 11 -4.91 -7.82 -3.55
C THR A 11 -5.74 -8.72 -4.45
N VAL A 12 -7.06 -8.53 -4.48
CA VAL A 12 -7.98 -9.30 -5.36
C VAL A 12 -7.68 -9.02 -6.83
N ALA A 13 -7.48 -7.76 -7.23
CA ALA A 13 -7.16 -7.41 -8.62
C ALA A 13 -5.81 -8.01 -9.08
N THR A 14 -4.81 -8.02 -8.20
CA THR A 14 -3.50 -8.66 -8.47
C THR A 14 -3.62 -10.18 -8.57
N LEU A 15 -4.47 -10.83 -7.75
CA LEU A 15 -4.76 -12.27 -7.87
C LEU A 15 -5.48 -12.60 -9.18
N VAL A 16 -6.44 -11.78 -9.58
CA VAL A 16 -7.15 -11.94 -10.87
C VAL A 16 -6.17 -11.81 -12.02
N TYR A 17 -5.24 -10.85 -11.96
CA TYR A 17 -4.19 -10.69 -12.96
C TYR A 17 -3.23 -11.90 -13.01
N TRP A 18 -2.83 -12.45 -11.86
CA TRP A 18 -1.92 -13.58 -11.81
C TRP A 18 -2.57 -14.90 -12.27
N LEU A 19 -3.84 -15.13 -11.93
CA LEU A 19 -4.56 -16.36 -12.27
C LEU A 19 -5.25 -16.32 -13.64
N ASN A 20 -5.15 -15.21 -14.39
CA ASN A 20 -5.80 -15.08 -15.69
C ASN A 20 -5.08 -15.95 -16.74
N PRO A 21 -5.76 -16.91 -17.38
CA PRO A 21 -5.14 -17.71 -18.43
C PRO A 21 -4.80 -16.87 -19.68
N PRO A 22 -3.71 -17.20 -20.39
CA PRO A 22 -3.28 -16.48 -21.57
C PRO A 22 -4.36 -16.55 -22.66
N GLY A 23 -4.81 -15.39 -23.14
CA GLY A 23 -5.87 -15.28 -24.16
C GLY A 23 -6.94 -14.24 -23.87
N ASN A 24 -6.96 -13.62 -22.67
CA ASN A 24 -7.93 -12.58 -22.30
C ASN A 24 -7.26 -11.22 -21.98
N PRO A 25 -6.75 -10.47 -22.98
CA PRO A 25 -6.10 -9.17 -22.77
C PRO A 25 -7.00 -8.12 -22.12
N SER A 26 -8.32 -8.22 -22.33
CA SER A 26 -9.29 -7.30 -21.73
C SER A 26 -9.34 -7.42 -20.21
N ILE A 27 -9.15 -8.63 -19.66
CA ILE A 27 -9.12 -8.85 -18.21
C ILE A 27 -7.84 -8.28 -17.62
N ASP A 28 -6.70 -8.45 -18.30
CA ASP A 28 -5.42 -7.86 -17.88
C ASP A 28 -5.50 -6.33 -17.86
N MET A 29 -6.12 -5.72 -18.88
CA MET A 29 -6.32 -4.28 -18.95
C MET A 29 -7.19 -3.76 -17.81
N ILE A 30 -8.31 -4.43 -17.51
CA ILE A 30 -9.20 -4.03 -16.40
C ILE A 30 -8.50 -4.22 -15.05
N ALA A 31 -7.76 -5.31 -14.88
CA ALA A 31 -7.02 -5.59 -13.66
C ALA A 31 -5.91 -4.55 -13.43
N LEU A 32 -5.09 -4.25 -14.44
CA LEU A 32 -4.03 -3.23 -14.36
C LEU A 32 -4.60 -1.83 -14.11
N PHE A 33 -5.70 -1.48 -14.79
CA PHE A 33 -6.41 -0.22 -14.53
C PHE A 33 -6.88 -0.15 -13.07
N SER A 34 -7.48 -1.22 -12.57
CA SER A 34 -7.96 -1.30 -11.19
C SER A 34 -6.79 -1.20 -10.19
N ILE A 35 -5.71 -1.95 -10.39
CA ILE A 35 -4.53 -1.88 -9.51
C ILE A 35 -3.99 -0.45 -9.45
N GLY A 36 -3.81 0.20 -10.61
CA GLY A 36 -3.30 1.57 -10.71
C GLY A 36 -4.22 2.61 -10.07
N PHE A 37 -5.54 2.50 -10.27
CA PHE A 37 -6.50 3.41 -9.65
C PHE A 37 -6.56 3.21 -8.13
N LEU A 38 -6.61 1.97 -7.66
CA LEU A 38 -6.84 1.65 -6.25
C LEU A 38 -5.60 1.84 -5.37
N ILE A 39 -4.38 1.71 -5.90
CA ILE A 39 -3.16 1.90 -5.10
C ILE A 39 -2.92 3.37 -4.72
N TYR A 40 -3.44 4.32 -5.49
CA TYR A 40 -3.30 5.75 -5.18
C TYR A 40 -4.05 6.16 -3.91
N GLY A 41 -5.19 5.53 -3.63
CA GLY A 41 -5.99 5.77 -2.42
C GLY A 41 -5.17 5.62 -1.13
N PRO A 42 -4.61 4.44 -0.82
CA PRO A 42 -3.83 4.22 0.39
C PRO A 42 -2.54 5.05 0.42
N VAL A 43 -1.86 5.25 -0.71
CA VAL A 43 -0.63 6.07 -0.78
C VAL A 43 -0.89 7.51 -0.29
N MET A 44 -1.99 8.13 -0.72
CA MET A 44 -2.38 9.46 -0.25
C MET A 44 -2.77 9.47 1.24
N LEU A 45 -3.51 8.45 1.69
CA LEU A 45 -3.97 8.35 3.08
C LEU A 45 -2.82 8.22 4.08
N ILE A 46 -1.70 7.60 3.70
CA ILE A 46 -0.50 7.48 4.55
C ILE A 46 0.12 8.85 4.81
N GLY A 47 0.24 9.69 3.77
CA GLY A 47 0.76 11.06 3.92
C GLY A 47 -0.13 11.91 4.82
N LEU A 48 -1.45 11.82 4.67
CA LEU A 48 -2.39 12.52 5.55
C LEU A 48 -2.28 12.05 7.01
N GLN A 49 -2.11 10.74 7.24
CA GLN A 49 -1.92 10.19 8.59
C GLN A 49 -0.64 10.71 9.25
N ALA A 50 0.45 10.82 8.50
CA ALA A 50 1.70 11.39 9.00
C ALA A 50 1.53 12.86 9.42
N LEU A 51 0.74 13.63 8.66
CA LEU A 51 0.41 15.02 8.98
C LEU A 51 -0.47 15.15 10.24
N GLU A 52 -1.46 14.27 10.40
CA GLU A 52 -2.38 14.29 11.55
C GLU A 52 -1.69 13.97 12.89
N LEU A 53 -0.68 13.08 12.85
CA LEU A 53 0.06 12.59 14.00
C LEU A 53 1.21 13.52 14.45
N ALA A 54 1.69 14.39 13.55
CA ALA A 54 2.83 15.26 13.83
C ALA A 54 2.41 16.67 14.29
N PRO A 55 3.23 17.36 15.13
CA PRO A 55 2.99 18.75 15.50
C PRO A 55 2.93 19.66 14.28
N LYS A 56 2.11 20.73 14.32
CA LYS A 56 1.92 21.67 13.19
C LYS A 56 3.22 22.23 12.60
N LYS A 57 4.26 22.42 13.43
CA LYS A 57 5.60 22.87 12.99
C LYS A 57 6.45 21.79 12.31
N ALA A 58 6.18 20.51 12.55
CA ALA A 58 6.95 19.37 12.05
C ALA A 58 6.16 18.47 11.09
N ALA A 59 4.90 18.81 10.80
CA ALA A 59 4.02 18.04 9.94
C ALA A 59 4.63 17.82 8.54
N GLY A 60 5.20 18.86 7.94
CA GLY A 60 5.89 18.76 6.64
C GLY A 60 7.07 17.79 6.66
N THR A 61 7.87 17.80 7.73
CA THR A 61 9.02 16.89 7.88
C THR A 61 8.57 15.44 8.10
N ALA A 62 7.51 15.22 8.90
CA ALA A 62 6.95 13.88 9.11
C ALA A 62 6.37 13.29 7.82
N ALA A 63 5.59 14.07 7.07
CA ALA A 63 5.08 13.65 5.76
C ALA A 63 6.23 13.38 4.78
N GLY A 64 7.22 14.28 4.70
CA GLY A 64 8.40 14.11 3.86
C GLY A 64 9.22 12.86 4.22
N PHE A 65 9.37 12.55 5.51
CA PHE A 65 10.05 11.35 5.98
C PHE A 65 9.32 10.08 5.56
N THR A 66 7.99 10.02 5.72
CA THR A 66 7.20 8.88 5.25
C THR A 66 7.23 8.73 3.74
N GLY A 67 7.25 9.83 2.98
CA GLY A 67 7.41 9.82 1.53
C GLY A 67 8.79 9.35 1.08
N LEU A 68 9.85 9.78 1.76
CA LEU A 68 11.23 9.36 1.47
C LEU A 68 11.40 7.84 1.65
N PHE A 69 11.01 7.31 2.80
CA PHE A 69 11.13 5.87 3.06
C PHE A 69 10.14 5.03 2.23
N GLY A 70 8.93 5.54 2.01
CA GLY A 70 7.93 4.88 1.18
C GLY A 70 8.33 4.80 -0.29
N TYR A 71 8.82 5.91 -0.87
CA TYR A 71 9.15 5.96 -2.29
C TYR A 71 10.59 5.55 -2.57
N LEU A 72 11.59 6.21 -2.00
CA LEU A 72 13.00 5.90 -2.28
C LEU A 72 13.42 4.56 -1.66
N GLY A 73 13.13 4.36 -0.37
CA GLY A 73 13.42 3.08 0.29
C GLY A 73 12.61 1.92 -0.29
N GLY A 74 11.29 2.13 -0.41
CA GLY A 74 10.37 1.14 -0.95
C GLY A 74 10.64 0.76 -2.41
N SER A 75 10.89 1.73 -3.29
CA SER A 75 11.17 1.43 -4.71
C SER A 75 12.48 0.67 -4.89
N VAL A 76 13.55 1.07 -4.20
CA VAL A 76 14.84 0.38 -4.30
C VAL A 76 14.73 -1.05 -3.77
N ALA A 77 14.09 -1.24 -2.61
CA ALA A 77 13.87 -2.57 -2.05
C ALA A 77 12.97 -3.43 -2.96
N ALA A 78 11.89 -2.85 -3.50
CA ALA A 78 10.99 -3.54 -4.41
C ALA A 78 11.69 -3.94 -5.70
N SER A 79 12.44 -3.06 -6.34
CA SER A 79 13.17 -3.37 -7.57
C SER A 79 14.24 -4.44 -7.35
N ALA A 80 15.00 -4.37 -6.25
CA ALA A 80 16.01 -5.37 -5.93
C ALA A 80 15.39 -6.74 -5.59
N ALA A 81 14.35 -6.76 -4.73
CA ALA A 81 13.68 -7.99 -4.33
C ALA A 81 12.91 -8.64 -5.50
N MET A 82 12.25 -7.82 -6.34
CA MET A 82 11.56 -8.27 -7.54
C MET A 82 12.55 -8.89 -8.54
N GLY A 83 13.67 -8.23 -8.81
CA GLY A 83 14.71 -8.77 -9.70
C GLY A 83 15.23 -10.12 -9.19
N TYR A 84 15.62 -10.18 -7.92
CA TYR A 84 16.15 -11.40 -7.32
C TYR A 84 15.16 -12.58 -7.36
N LEU A 85 13.88 -12.33 -7.05
CA LEU A 85 12.87 -13.38 -7.08
C LEU A 85 12.50 -13.82 -8.50
N VAL A 86 12.43 -12.90 -9.46
CA VAL A 86 12.11 -13.26 -10.84
C VAL A 86 13.25 -14.05 -11.47
N ASP A 87 14.51 -13.72 -11.16
CA ASP A 87 15.67 -14.44 -11.68
C ASP A 87 15.77 -15.88 -11.14
N HIS A 88 15.36 -16.14 -9.89
CA HIS A 88 15.47 -17.46 -9.25
C HIS A 88 14.18 -18.29 -9.24
N PHE A 89 13.02 -17.67 -9.06
CA PHE A 89 11.71 -18.30 -8.90
C PHE A 89 10.72 -17.93 -10.02
N GLY A 90 11.14 -17.15 -11.00
CA GLY A 90 10.29 -16.70 -12.10
C GLY A 90 9.21 -15.71 -11.67
N TRP A 91 8.28 -15.45 -12.59
CA TRP A 91 7.20 -14.49 -12.37
C TRP A 91 6.23 -14.90 -11.25
N ASP A 92 6.07 -16.19 -10.99
CA ASP A 92 5.26 -16.68 -9.87
C ASP A 92 5.83 -16.23 -8.52
N GLY A 93 7.15 -16.31 -8.34
CA GLY A 93 7.83 -15.75 -7.17
C GLY A 93 7.62 -14.25 -7.04
N GLY A 94 7.57 -13.55 -8.17
CA GLY A 94 7.27 -12.12 -8.20
C GLY A 94 5.84 -11.79 -7.74
N PHE A 95 4.84 -12.50 -8.26
CA PHE A 95 3.45 -12.30 -7.83
C PHE A 95 3.24 -12.66 -6.36
N VAL A 96 3.90 -13.71 -5.85
CA VAL A 96 3.89 -14.04 -4.41
C VAL A 96 4.46 -12.90 -3.57
N LEU A 97 5.54 -12.24 -4.03
CA LEU A 97 6.06 -11.04 -3.35
C LEU A 97 5.04 -9.89 -3.35
N LEU A 98 4.38 -9.62 -4.48
CA LEU A 98 3.37 -8.57 -4.58
C LEU A 98 2.19 -8.80 -3.63
N ILE A 99 1.68 -10.04 -3.57
CA ILE A 99 0.58 -10.40 -2.68
C ILE A 99 1.00 -10.34 -1.21
N SER A 100 2.17 -10.89 -0.86
CA SER A 100 2.67 -10.84 0.52
C SER A 100 2.93 -9.40 0.98
N ALA A 101 3.43 -8.52 0.12
CA ALA A 101 3.56 -7.09 0.40
C ALA A 101 2.20 -6.42 0.66
N CYS A 102 1.17 -6.75 -0.13
CA CYS A 102 -0.18 -6.23 0.10
C CYS A 102 -0.76 -6.69 1.46
N LEU A 103 -0.57 -7.97 1.80
CA LEU A 103 -1.01 -8.52 3.08
C LEU A 103 -0.25 -7.91 4.26
N LEU A 104 1.07 -7.72 4.15
CA LEU A 104 1.88 -7.03 5.15
C LEU A 104 1.44 -5.57 5.33
N ALA A 105 1.13 -4.86 4.25
CA ALA A 105 0.63 -3.50 4.33
C ALA A 105 -0.75 -3.42 5.01
N ILE A 106 -1.65 -4.39 4.75
CA ILE A 106 -2.91 -4.52 5.48
C ILE A 106 -2.63 -4.78 6.97
N ALA A 107 -1.76 -5.73 7.28
CA ALA A 107 -1.39 -6.08 8.66
C ALA A 107 -0.82 -4.88 9.43
N PHE A 108 0.03 -4.06 8.81
CA PHE A 108 0.56 -2.83 9.41
C PHE A 108 -0.46 -1.68 9.48
N MET A 109 -1.46 -1.65 8.59
CA MET A 109 -2.53 -0.65 8.70
C MET A 109 -3.51 -0.93 9.84
N ILE A 110 -3.73 -2.19 10.24
CA ILE A 110 -4.64 -2.57 11.33
C ILE A 110 -4.31 -1.85 12.66
N PRO A 111 -3.08 -1.89 13.22
CA PRO A 111 -2.75 -1.22 14.47
C PRO A 111 -2.80 0.31 14.33
N THR A 112 -2.47 0.86 13.15
CA THR A 112 -2.58 2.29 12.86
C THR A 112 -4.02 2.79 12.99
N LEU A 113 -5.02 1.98 12.61
CA LEU A 113 -6.42 2.33 12.81
C LEU A 113 -6.81 2.44 14.29
N ARG A 114 -6.23 1.60 15.17
CA ARG A 114 -6.49 1.70 16.62
C ARG A 114 -5.92 2.99 17.20
N HIS A 115 -4.71 3.39 16.79
CA HIS A 115 -4.11 4.65 17.22
C HIS A 115 -4.88 5.89 16.76
N LYS A 116 -5.40 5.89 15.52
CA LYS A 116 -6.25 6.99 15.04
C LYS A 116 -7.54 7.13 15.85
N ASN A 117 -8.19 6.01 16.19
CA ASN A 117 -9.42 6.05 16.98
C ASN A 117 -9.19 6.59 18.40
N VAL A 118 -8.04 6.28 19.01
CA VAL A 118 -7.67 6.80 20.35
C VAL A 118 -7.30 8.28 20.28
N ALA A 119 -6.45 8.69 19.34
CA ALA A 119 -6.03 10.09 19.19
C ALA A 119 -7.18 11.02 18.75
N SER A 120 -8.11 10.52 17.92
CA SER A 120 -9.31 11.27 17.54
C SER A 120 -10.33 11.37 18.67
N ALA A 121 -10.35 10.41 19.61
CA ALA A 121 -11.20 10.45 20.80
C ALA A 121 -10.66 11.43 21.85
N GLU A 122 -9.33 11.49 22.06
CA GLU A 122 -8.71 12.50 22.93
C GLU A 122 -9.00 13.92 22.43
N ARG A 123 -8.82 14.20 21.13
CA ARG A 123 -9.11 15.53 20.56
C ARG A 123 -10.59 15.94 20.64
N ALA A 124 -11.52 14.98 20.74
CA ALA A 124 -12.96 15.25 20.89
C ALA A 124 -13.36 15.49 22.36
N THR A 125 -12.48 15.14 23.31
CA THR A 125 -12.70 15.37 24.75
C THR A 125 -12.10 16.71 25.20
N ASP A 126 -11.11 17.20 24.45
CA ASP A 126 -10.45 18.50 24.67
C ASP A 126 -11.14 19.69 23.95
N ALA A 127 -12.30 19.47 23.33
CA ALA A 127 -13.09 20.47 22.59
C ALA A 127 -14.48 20.67 23.23
#